data_AF-A0A524NWH4-F1
#
_entry.id   AF-A0A524NWH4-F1
#
_cell.length_a   1.000
_cell.length_b   1.000
_cell.length_c   1.000
_cell.angle_alpha   90.00
_cell.angle_beta   90.00
_cell.angle_gamma   90.00
#
_symmetry.space_group_name_H-M   'P 1'
#
loop_
_entity.id
_entity.type
_entity.pdbx_description
1 polymer ?
#
loop_
_entity_poly.entity_id
_entity_poly.type
_entity_poly.pdbx_seq_one_letter_code
_entity_poly.pdbx_strand_id
1 'polypeptide(L)'
;MKVLREEIGFFANKLIDAGKFDDAQAFIKLAKVVPEKMVSTYLRSKQEAKEKNYRQARRSLSDCLNLAQKIEDAALEEYINLKINVYTEIPQYEKELKSLIAGFTKELSKSIELPSYQRQIYKLDKTLELLDNLEEDELIEKTLELSNTLILAGKLVFDLKSLDRKIKTIIQEL
;
A
#
# COMPACT_ATOMS: atom_id res chain seq x y z
N MET A 1 -18.18 10.71 24.11
CA MET A 1 -19.58 10.27 23.88
C MET A 1 -20.07 10.33 22.42
N LYS A 2 -19.46 11.09 21.49
CA LYS A 2 -20.04 11.31 20.15
C LYS A 2 -19.61 10.33 19.02
N VAL A 3 -18.51 9.59 19.17
CA VAL A 3 -17.84 8.89 18.05
C VAL A 3 -18.72 7.87 17.31
N LEU A 4 -19.45 7.00 18.01
CA LEU A 4 -20.31 6.01 17.35
C LEU A 4 -21.52 6.67 16.66
N ARG A 5 -22.09 7.71 17.28
CA ARG A 5 -23.20 8.49 16.71
C ARG A 5 -22.77 9.27 15.47
N GLU A 6 -21.55 9.82 15.49
CA GLU A 6 -20.93 10.51 14.35
C GLU A 6 -20.61 9.54 13.20
N GLU A 7 -20.12 8.33 13.49
CA GLU A 7 -19.87 7.32 12.45
C GLU A 7 -21.16 6.79 11.81
N ILE A 8 -22.20 6.57 12.62
CA ILE A 8 -23.53 6.24 12.10
C ILE A 8 -24.05 7.37 11.20
N GLY A 9 -23.89 8.62 11.62
CA GLY A 9 -24.26 9.79 10.81
C GLY A 9 -23.47 9.90 9.50
N PHE A 10 -22.16 9.63 9.53
CA PHE A 10 -21.33 9.60 8.31
C PHE A 10 -21.80 8.50 7.34
N PHE A 11 -22.14 7.32 7.85
CA PHE A 11 -22.65 6.23 7.02
C PHE A 11 -24.04 6.52 6.47
N ALA A 12 -24.91 7.15 7.28
CA ALA A 12 -26.22 7.63 6.82
C ALA A 12 -26.06 8.63 5.67
N ASN A 13 -25.12 9.58 5.77
CA ASN A 13 -24.84 10.53 4.68
C ASN A 13 -24.37 9.82 3.41
N LYS A 14 -23.51 8.79 3.52
CA LYS A 14 -23.14 7.98 2.35
C LYS A 14 -24.33 7.25 1.71
N LEU A 15 -25.31 6.81 2.50
CA LEU A 15 -26.53 6.18 1.99
C LEU A 15 -27.45 7.20 1.32
N ILE A 16 -27.51 8.44 1.83
CA ILE A 16 -28.18 9.58 1.17
C ILE A 16 -27.54 9.84 -0.20
N ASP A 17 -26.20 9.91 -0.25
CA ASP A 17 -25.46 10.12 -1.50
C ASP A 17 -25.70 8.99 -2.50
N ALA A 18 -25.96 7.77 -2.01
CA ALA A 18 -26.30 6.60 -2.82
C ALA A 18 -27.79 6.48 -3.19
N GLY A 19 -28.63 7.46 -2.83
CA GLY A 19 -30.06 7.48 -3.11
C GLY A 19 -30.93 6.56 -2.23
N LYS A 20 -30.35 6.00 -1.15
CA LYS A 20 -31.02 5.09 -0.21
C LYS A 20 -31.54 5.85 1.02
N PHE A 21 -32.58 6.65 0.80
CA PHE A 21 -33.07 7.59 1.81
C PHE A 21 -33.78 6.92 3.00
N ASP A 22 -34.51 5.83 2.79
CA ASP A 22 -35.19 5.09 3.86
C ASP A 22 -34.20 4.47 4.84
N ASP A 23 -33.14 3.83 4.31
CA ASP A 23 -32.04 3.28 5.09
C ASP A 23 -31.33 4.39 5.88
N ALA A 24 -30.99 5.51 5.21
CA ALA A 24 -30.34 6.64 5.86
C ALA A 24 -31.18 7.24 7.00
N GLN A 25 -32.51 7.31 6.85
CA GLN A 25 -33.40 7.85 7.87
C GLN A 25 -33.47 6.93 9.11
N ALA A 26 -33.37 5.61 8.92
CA ALA A 26 -33.24 4.65 10.00
C ALA A 26 -31.94 4.91 10.81
N PHE A 27 -30.80 5.06 10.12
CA PHE A 27 -29.50 5.36 10.76
C PHE A 27 -29.47 6.73 11.49
N ILE A 28 -30.16 7.75 10.99
CA ILE A 28 -30.23 9.07 11.65
C ILE A 28 -31.04 9.02 12.96
N LYS A 29 -32.16 8.28 12.98
CA LYS A 29 -32.96 8.08 14.21
C LYS A 29 -32.15 7.30 15.25
N LEU A 30 -31.41 6.31 14.80
CA LEU A 30 -30.49 5.47 15.57
C LEU A 30 -29.52 6.29 16.42
N ALA A 31 -28.84 7.29 15.83
CA ALA A 31 -27.86 8.12 16.53
C ALA A 31 -28.43 8.83 17.78
N LYS A 32 -29.75 8.98 17.90
CA LYS A 32 -30.40 9.60 19.08
C LYS A 32 -30.64 8.61 20.23
N VAL A 33 -30.73 7.30 19.96
CA VAL A 33 -31.20 6.28 20.92
C VAL A 33 -30.06 5.37 21.44
N VAL A 34 -28.85 5.46 20.86
CA VAL A 34 -27.71 4.61 21.25
C VAL A 34 -27.35 4.76 22.75
N PRO A 35 -27.38 3.67 23.54
CA PRO A 35 -26.99 3.66 24.95
C PRO A 35 -25.49 3.93 25.17
N GLU A 36 -25.12 4.61 26.26
CA GLU A 36 -23.71 4.93 26.57
C GLU A 36 -22.81 3.69 26.71
N LYS A 37 -23.34 2.62 27.31
CA LYS A 37 -22.62 1.33 27.46
C LYS A 37 -22.26 0.71 26.12
N MET A 38 -23.07 0.92 25.09
CA MET A 38 -22.76 0.47 23.75
C MET A 38 -21.67 1.32 23.11
N VAL A 39 -21.73 2.65 23.29
CA VAL A 39 -20.67 3.56 22.82
C VAL A 39 -19.32 3.21 23.46
N SER A 40 -19.28 2.93 24.77
CA SER A 40 -18.04 2.56 25.45
C SER A 40 -17.49 1.22 24.98
N THR A 41 -18.35 0.22 24.76
CA THR A 41 -17.96 -1.10 24.27
C THR A 41 -17.46 -1.04 22.81
N TYR A 42 -18.07 -0.19 21.99
CA TYR A 42 -17.62 0.07 20.62
C TYR A 42 -16.28 0.81 20.58
N LEU A 43 -16.08 1.80 21.47
CA LEU A 43 -14.77 2.46 21.59
C LEU A 43 -13.68 1.48 22.04
N ARG A 44 -14.00 0.56 22.95
CA ARG A 44 -13.10 -0.52 23.36
C ARG A 44 -12.71 -1.39 22.17
N SER A 45 -13.67 -1.79 21.32
CA SER A 45 -13.35 -2.59 20.13
C SER A 45 -12.44 -1.85 19.15
N LYS A 46 -12.62 -0.53 18.96
CA LYS A 46 -11.72 0.27 18.13
C LYS A 46 -10.31 0.36 18.71
N GLN A 47 -10.19 0.50 20.03
CA GLN A 47 -8.89 0.52 20.69
C GLN A 47 -8.17 -0.83 20.57
N GLU A 48 -8.87 -1.93 20.82
CA GLU A 48 -8.33 -3.29 20.66
C GLU A 48 -7.91 -3.56 19.21
N ALA A 49 -8.66 -3.05 18.21
CA ALA A 49 -8.29 -3.16 16.80
C ALA A 49 -7.04 -2.33 16.46
N LYS A 50 -6.87 -1.13 17.04
CA LYS A 50 -5.64 -0.34 16.89
C LYS A 50 -4.41 -1.05 17.46
N GLU A 51 -4.61 -1.78 18.55
CA GLU A 51 -3.58 -2.62 19.17
C GLU A 51 -3.35 -3.95 18.45
N LYS A 52 -4.00 -4.17 17.30
CA LYS A 52 -3.98 -5.42 16.51
C LYS A 52 -4.51 -6.65 17.26
N ASN A 53 -5.27 -6.44 18.33
CA ASN A 53 -5.95 -7.47 19.10
C ASN A 53 -7.33 -7.80 18.49
N TYR A 54 -7.37 -8.23 17.23
CA TYR A 54 -8.61 -8.40 16.46
C TYR A 54 -9.60 -9.40 17.07
N ARG A 55 -9.09 -10.45 17.73
CA ARG A 55 -9.93 -11.42 18.45
C ARG A 55 -10.71 -10.75 19.59
N GLN A 56 -10.06 -9.83 20.30
CA GLN A 56 -10.66 -9.12 21.41
C GLN A 56 -11.60 -8.01 20.91
N ALA A 57 -11.16 -7.27 19.89
CA ALA A 57 -11.98 -6.29 19.19
C ALA A 57 -13.30 -6.89 18.70
N ARG A 58 -13.24 -8.10 18.12
CA ARG A 58 -14.42 -8.86 17.73
C ARG A 58 -15.32 -9.20 18.91
N ARG A 59 -14.78 -9.68 20.04
CA ARG A 59 -15.57 -9.95 21.24
C ARG A 59 -16.29 -8.70 21.74
N SER A 60 -15.60 -7.56 21.78
CA SER A 60 -16.20 -6.27 22.12
C SER A 60 -17.30 -5.84 21.14
N LEU A 61 -17.15 -6.13 19.85
CA LEU A 61 -18.25 -5.91 18.89
C LEU A 61 -19.40 -6.91 19.09
N SER A 62 -19.15 -8.17 19.43
CA SER A 62 -20.20 -9.13 19.78
C SER A 62 -20.98 -8.68 21.02
N ASP A 63 -20.31 -8.09 22.01
CA ASP A 63 -20.97 -7.45 23.15
C ASP A 63 -21.86 -6.27 22.70
N CYS A 64 -21.41 -5.47 21.72
CA CYS A 64 -22.24 -4.41 21.12
C CYS A 64 -23.43 -4.99 20.36
N LEU A 65 -23.26 -6.09 19.63
CA LEU A 65 -24.33 -6.75 18.88
C LEU A 65 -25.43 -7.25 19.83
N ASN A 66 -25.04 -7.88 20.93
CA ASN A 66 -25.97 -8.32 21.97
C ASN A 66 -26.76 -7.15 22.58
N LEU A 67 -26.16 -5.96 22.66
CA LEU A 67 -26.83 -4.75 23.11
C LEU A 67 -27.76 -4.17 22.03
N ALA A 68 -27.42 -4.31 20.74
CA ALA A 68 -28.25 -3.90 19.61
C ALA A 68 -29.52 -4.76 19.51
N GLN A 69 -29.37 -6.07 19.67
CA GLN A 69 -30.49 -7.02 19.70
C GLN A 69 -31.48 -6.74 20.83
N LYS A 70 -31.00 -6.28 21.99
CA LYS A 70 -31.86 -5.92 23.13
C LYS A 70 -32.67 -4.66 22.92
N ILE A 71 -32.23 -3.77 22.03
CA ILE A 71 -32.97 -2.56 21.64
C ILE A 71 -33.76 -2.77 20.34
N GLU A 72 -33.76 -4.00 19.81
CA GLU A 72 -34.49 -4.43 18.60
C GLU A 72 -34.18 -3.55 17.37
N ASP A 73 -32.91 -3.13 17.25
CA ASP A 73 -32.47 -2.21 16.19
C ASP A 73 -31.72 -2.95 15.08
N ALA A 74 -32.48 -3.40 14.09
CA ALA A 74 -31.97 -4.20 12.97
C ALA A 74 -30.87 -3.50 12.16
N ALA A 75 -30.96 -2.17 11.96
CA ALA A 75 -29.97 -1.42 11.20
C ALA A 75 -28.63 -1.34 11.95
N LEU A 76 -28.67 -1.24 13.27
CA LEU A 76 -27.47 -1.27 14.10
C LEU A 76 -26.87 -2.66 14.22
N GLU A 77 -27.71 -3.69 14.30
CA GLU A 77 -27.26 -5.08 14.24
C GLU A 77 -26.50 -5.35 12.94
N GLU A 78 -27.04 -4.93 11.80
CA GLU A 78 -26.39 -5.09 10.50
C GLU A 78 -25.04 -4.35 10.45
N TYR A 79 -25.00 -3.09 10.91
CA TYR A 79 -23.76 -2.32 10.98
C TYR A 79 -22.68 -2.98 11.85
N ILE A 80 -23.05 -3.49 13.03
CA ILE A 80 -22.11 -4.16 13.93
C ILE A 80 -21.66 -5.50 13.34
N ASN A 81 -22.55 -6.26 12.71
CA ASN A 81 -22.21 -7.51 12.02
C ASN A 81 -21.20 -7.29 10.90
N LEU A 82 -21.37 -6.24 10.10
CA LEU A 82 -20.38 -5.84 9.09
C LEU A 82 -19.00 -5.58 9.71
N LYS A 83 -18.94 -4.86 10.85
CA LYS A 83 -17.69 -4.61 11.56
C LYS A 83 -17.05 -5.90 12.12
N ILE A 84 -17.87 -6.82 12.62
CA ILE A 84 -17.42 -8.14 13.12
C ILE A 84 -16.78 -8.95 11.99
N ASN A 85 -17.41 -8.97 10.81
CA ASN A 85 -16.91 -9.68 9.64
C ASN A 85 -15.54 -9.11 9.21
N VAL A 86 -15.43 -7.78 9.11
CA VAL A 86 -14.15 -7.12 8.82
C VAL A 86 -13.07 -7.54 9.81
N TYR A 87 -13.32 -7.48 11.12
CA TYR A 87 -12.32 -7.88 12.12
C TYR A 87 -12.01 -9.38 12.14
N THR A 88 -12.88 -10.21 11.55
CA THR A 88 -12.64 -11.63 11.36
C THR A 88 -11.69 -11.89 10.19
N GLU A 89 -11.79 -11.10 9.13
CA GLU A 89 -11.00 -11.26 7.91
C GLU A 89 -9.63 -10.57 7.98
N ILE A 90 -9.48 -9.48 8.75
CA ILE A 90 -8.21 -8.73 8.85
C ILE A 90 -6.99 -9.63 9.11
N PRO A 91 -6.99 -10.59 10.06
CA PRO A 91 -5.82 -11.44 10.30
C PRO A 91 -5.38 -12.24 9.06
N GLN A 92 -6.33 -12.69 8.24
CA GLN A 92 -6.04 -13.39 7.00
C GLN A 92 -5.46 -12.43 5.96
N TYR A 93 -6.03 -11.24 5.81
CA TYR A 93 -5.49 -10.20 4.93
C TYR A 93 -4.08 -9.74 5.34
N GLU A 94 -3.81 -9.58 6.65
CA GLU A 94 -2.47 -9.27 7.15
C GLU A 94 -1.47 -10.39 6.80
N LYS A 95 -1.90 -11.65 6.88
CA LYS A 95 -1.05 -12.80 6.53
C LYS A 95 -0.76 -12.84 5.03
N GLU A 96 -1.76 -12.62 4.20
CA GLU A 96 -1.62 -12.55 2.74
C GLU A 96 -0.71 -11.40 2.33
N LEU A 97 -0.93 -10.20 2.89
CA LEU A 97 -0.09 -9.04 2.65
C LEU A 97 1.38 -9.30 3.00
N LYS A 98 1.65 -9.86 4.19
CA LYS A 98 3.02 -10.22 4.61
C LYS A 98 3.65 -11.23 3.66
N SER A 99 2.88 -12.22 3.20
CA SER A 99 3.37 -13.22 2.25
C SER A 99 3.73 -12.59 0.90
N LEU A 100 2.89 -11.69 0.39
CA LEU A 100 3.12 -10.98 -0.87
C LEU A 100 4.36 -10.08 -0.77
N ILE A 101 4.47 -9.28 0.28
CA ILE A 101 5.63 -8.41 0.53
C ILE A 101 6.90 -9.26 0.64
N ALA A 102 6.88 -10.36 1.40
CA ALA A 102 8.03 -11.26 1.51
C ALA A 102 8.45 -11.87 0.15
N GLY A 103 7.47 -12.21 -0.71
CA GLY A 103 7.71 -12.65 -2.08
C GLY A 103 8.45 -11.59 -2.91
N PHE A 104 7.93 -10.36 -2.94
CA PHE A 104 8.56 -9.23 -3.62
C PHE A 104 9.99 -8.98 -3.14
N THR A 105 10.19 -8.92 -1.82
CA THR A 105 11.51 -8.70 -1.21
C THR A 105 12.50 -9.78 -1.61
N LYS A 106 12.08 -11.05 -1.61
CA LYS A 106 12.93 -12.17 -2.02
C LYS A 106 13.35 -12.05 -3.49
N GLU A 107 12.43 -11.71 -4.38
CA GLU A 107 12.78 -11.56 -5.80
C GLU A 107 13.69 -10.36 -6.06
N LEU A 108 13.41 -9.22 -5.43
CA LEU A 108 14.16 -7.98 -5.62
C LEU A 108 15.51 -7.95 -4.87
N SER A 109 15.71 -8.84 -3.91
CA SER A 109 17.02 -9.06 -3.29
C SER A 109 18.03 -9.72 -4.25
N LYS A 110 17.57 -10.33 -5.34
CA LYS A 110 18.46 -10.86 -6.38
C LYS A 110 19.17 -9.68 -7.04
N SER A 111 20.50 -9.68 -7.03
CA SER A 111 21.30 -8.64 -7.66
C SER A 111 21.16 -8.71 -9.18
N ILE A 112 20.77 -7.60 -9.79
CA ILE A 112 20.91 -7.42 -11.24
C ILE A 112 22.37 -7.03 -11.50
N GLU A 113 23.15 -7.95 -12.06
CA GLU A 113 24.51 -7.65 -12.51
C GLU A 113 24.44 -6.86 -13.83
N LEU A 114 24.58 -5.54 -13.73
CA LEU A 114 24.66 -4.67 -14.91
C LEU A 114 26.13 -4.38 -15.26
N PRO A 115 26.52 -4.54 -16.53
CA PRO A 115 27.90 -4.34 -16.98
C PRO A 115 28.35 -2.88 -16.80
N SER A 116 29.64 -2.68 -16.56
CA SER A 116 30.28 -1.37 -16.63
C SER A 116 31.00 -1.21 -17.95
N TYR A 117 30.78 -0.08 -18.62
CA TYR A 117 31.41 0.26 -19.90
C TYR A 117 32.61 1.20 -19.76
N GLN A 118 32.96 1.65 -18.54
CA GLN A 118 34.03 2.62 -18.31
C GLN A 118 35.38 2.16 -18.87
N ARG A 119 35.72 0.88 -18.73
CA ARG A 119 37.00 0.34 -19.22
C ARG A 119 37.04 0.29 -20.74
N GLN A 120 35.91 0.04 -21.39
CA GLN A 120 35.76 -0.01 -22.84
C GLN A 120 35.84 1.40 -23.43
N ILE A 121 35.21 2.39 -22.78
CA ILE A 121 35.31 3.81 -23.16
C ILE A 121 36.79 4.25 -23.14
N TYR A 122 37.52 3.99 -22.05
CA TYR A 122 38.96 4.32 -21.98
C TYR A 122 39.79 3.67 -23.09
N LYS A 123 39.47 2.43 -23.46
CA LYS A 123 40.16 1.76 -24.58
C LYS A 123 39.85 2.43 -25.92
N LEU A 124 38.60 2.85 -26.15
CA LEU A 124 38.21 3.55 -27.36
C LEU A 124 38.87 4.92 -27.47
N ASP A 125 39.04 5.66 -26.37
CA ASP A 125 39.74 6.94 -26.38
C ASP A 125 41.19 6.77 -26.89
N LYS A 126 41.88 5.73 -26.41
CA LYS A 126 43.21 5.38 -26.92
C LYS A 126 43.18 4.88 -28.37
N THR A 127 42.14 4.16 -28.77
CA THR A 127 41.98 3.74 -30.17
C THR A 127 41.78 4.95 -31.09
N LEU A 128 41.01 5.96 -30.68
CA LEU A 128 40.84 7.20 -31.44
C LEU A 128 42.17 7.93 -31.62
N GLU A 129 42.97 8.07 -30.56
CA GLU A 129 44.32 8.66 -30.65
C GLU A 129 45.21 7.92 -31.66
N LEU A 130 45.16 6.58 -31.69
CA LEU A 130 45.95 5.80 -32.63
C LEU A 130 45.43 5.92 -34.07
N LEU A 131 44.10 5.93 -34.27
CA LEU A 131 43.50 6.08 -35.60
C LEU A 131 43.79 7.47 -36.19
N ASP A 132 43.76 8.51 -35.35
CA ASP A 132 44.12 9.88 -35.75
C ASP A 132 45.58 9.95 -36.24
N ASN A 133 46.52 9.33 -35.52
CA ASN A 133 47.92 9.23 -35.95
C ASN A 133 48.13 8.39 -37.22
N LEU A 134 47.17 7.53 -37.57
CA LEU A 134 47.20 6.68 -38.76
C LEU A 134 46.41 7.29 -39.94
N GLU A 135 45.78 8.44 -39.76
CA GLU A 135 44.94 9.12 -40.77
C GLU A 135 43.76 8.24 -41.27
N GLU A 136 43.19 7.41 -40.38
CA GLU A 136 42.10 6.46 -40.69
C GLU A 136 40.71 7.08 -40.45
N ASP A 137 40.38 8.16 -41.16
CA ASP A 137 39.18 9.01 -40.93
C ASP A 137 37.85 8.24 -40.84
N GLU A 138 37.62 7.26 -41.71
CA GLU A 138 36.38 6.46 -41.70
C GLU A 138 36.24 5.60 -40.43
N LEU A 139 37.36 5.13 -39.88
CA LEU A 139 37.37 4.36 -38.63
C LEU A 139 37.22 5.28 -37.42
N ILE A 140 37.71 6.51 -37.48
CA ILE A 140 37.51 7.52 -36.44
C ILE A 140 36.01 7.79 -36.26
N GLU A 141 35.27 8.04 -37.35
CA GLU A 141 33.83 8.32 -37.30
C GLU A 141 33.03 7.17 -36.65
N LYS A 142 33.29 5.92 -37.08
CA LYS A 142 32.66 4.72 -36.50
C LYS A 142 33.03 4.52 -35.03
N THR A 143 34.27 4.83 -34.66
CA THR A 143 34.76 4.69 -33.28
C THR A 143 34.13 5.73 -32.36
N LEU A 144 33.90 6.96 -32.86
CA LEU A 144 33.15 8.00 -32.15
C LEU A 144 31.68 7.60 -31.93
N GLU A 145 31.01 7.05 -32.94
CA GLU A 145 29.64 6.55 -32.81
C GLU A 145 29.53 5.44 -31.75
N LEU A 146 30.49 4.51 -31.75
CA LEU A 146 30.57 3.45 -30.75
C LEU A 146 30.81 4.02 -29.34
N SER A 147 31.70 5.01 -29.20
CA SER A 147 31.97 5.67 -27.92
C SER A 147 30.70 6.34 -27.36
N ASN A 148 29.99 7.10 -28.20
CA ASN A 148 28.71 7.73 -27.83
C ASN A 148 27.67 6.69 -27.38
N THR A 149 27.58 5.57 -28.08
CA THR A 149 26.66 4.48 -27.73
C THR A 149 27.01 3.85 -26.37
N LEU A 150 28.30 3.61 -26.10
CA LEU A 150 28.76 3.08 -24.81
C LEU A 150 28.54 4.05 -23.65
N ILE A 151 28.72 5.36 -23.88
CA ILE A 151 28.42 6.41 -22.89
C ILE A 151 26.93 6.38 -22.53
N LEU A 152 26.06 6.32 -23.55
CA LEU A 152 24.61 6.23 -23.35
C LEU A 152 24.21 4.95 -22.60
N ALA A 153 24.77 3.80 -22.98
CA ALA A 153 24.55 2.54 -22.28
C ALA A 153 25.02 2.61 -20.81
N GLY A 154 26.17 3.24 -20.55
CA GLY A 154 26.68 3.48 -19.20
C GLY A 154 25.74 4.33 -18.35
N LYS A 155 25.16 5.39 -18.93
CA LYS A 155 24.16 6.22 -18.26
C LYS A 155 22.89 5.43 -17.92
N LEU A 156 22.37 4.64 -18.85
CA LEU A 156 21.20 3.78 -18.60
C LEU A 156 21.46 2.76 -17.49
N VAL A 157 22.65 2.16 -17.44
CA VAL A 157 23.04 1.28 -16.33
C VAL A 157 23.03 2.01 -14.99
N PHE A 158 23.54 3.24 -14.94
CA PHE A 158 23.52 4.06 -13.73
C PHE A 158 22.08 4.39 -13.29
N ASP A 159 21.23 4.83 -14.22
CA ASP A 159 19.84 5.18 -13.94
C ASP A 159 19.05 3.96 -13.44
N LEU A 160 19.25 2.79 -14.05
CA LEU A 160 18.66 1.53 -13.59
C LEU A 160 19.12 1.15 -12.18
N LYS A 161 20.42 1.30 -11.86
CA LYS A 161 20.92 1.07 -10.49
C LYS A 161 20.30 2.02 -9.48
N SER A 162 20.08 3.28 -9.86
CA SER A 162 19.41 4.28 -9.00
C SER A 162 17.96 3.89 -8.74
N LEU A 163 17.23 3.48 -9.78
CA LEU A 163 15.85 2.99 -9.64
C LEU A 163 15.75 1.72 -8.79
N ASP A 164 16.65 0.75 -9.00
CA ASP A 164 16.72 -0.48 -8.19
C ASP A 164 16.90 -0.17 -6.70
N ARG A 165 17.77 0.79 -6.37
CA ARG A 165 17.92 1.28 -4.98
C ARG A 165 16.64 1.90 -4.44
N LYS A 166 15.97 2.75 -5.22
CA LYS A 166 14.70 3.38 -4.80
C LYS A 166 13.61 2.34 -4.54
N ILE A 167 13.48 1.34 -5.41
CA ILE A 167 12.52 0.24 -5.23
C ILE A 167 12.81 -0.50 -3.92
N LYS A 168 14.09 -0.80 -3.65
CA LYS A 168 14.51 -1.46 -2.40
C LYS A 168 14.20 -0.62 -1.15
N THR A 169 14.38 0.69 -1.21
CA THR A 169 14.02 1.60 -0.11
C THR A 169 12.51 1.59 0.15
N ILE A 170 11.69 1.73 -0.89
CA ILE A 170 10.22 1.73 -0.74
C ILE A 170 9.74 0.42 -0.09
N ILE A 171 10.31 -0.72 -0.47
CA ILE A 171 9.93 -2.02 0.09
C ILE A 171 10.30 -2.17 1.56
N GLN A 172 11.40 -1.55 2.01
CA GLN A 172 11.78 -1.57 3.42
C GLN A 172 10.82 -0.74 4.30
N GLU A 173 10.05 0.16 3.69
CA GLU A 173 9.07 1.01 4.37
C GLU A 173 7.64 0.42 4.39
N LEU A 174 7.38 -0.67 3.63
CA LEU A 174 6.11 -1.40 3.57
C LEU A 174 5.99 -2.48 4.66
#